data_AF-A0A7X7BPE4-F1
#
_entry.id   AF-A0A7X7BPE4-F1
#
_cell.length_a   1.000
_cell.length_b   1.000
_cell.length_c   1.000
_cell.angle_alpha   90.00
_cell.angle_beta   90.00
_cell.angle_gamma   90.00
#
_symmetry.space_group_name_H-M   'P 1'
#
loop_
_entity.id
_entity.type
_entity.pdbx_description
1 polymer ?
#
loop_
_entity_poly.entity_id
_entity_poly.type
_entity_poly.pdbx_seq_one_letter_code
_entity_poly.pdbx_strand_id
1 'polypeptide(L)' 'KTTAVRLIPVYGKSVGETVTFGGLLGYAPIMPVNRFSCVDFIKRGGRIPPPVHSFKN' A
#
# COMPACT_ATOMS: atom_id res chain seq x y z
N LYS A 1 12.33 12.06 4.14
CA LYS A 1 10.85 11.92 4.26
C LYS A 1 10.56 10.53 4.79
N THR A 2 9.91 10.40 5.94
CA THR A 2 9.51 9.08 6.47
C THR A 2 8.20 8.66 5.81
N THR A 3 8.16 7.44 5.28
CA THR A 3 6.95 6.86 4.68
C THR A 3 6.55 5.61 5.45
N ALA A 4 5.25 5.44 5.65
CA ALA A 4 4.66 4.27 6.30
C ALA A 4 3.33 3.94 5.62
N VAL A 5 2.96 2.67 5.60
CA VAL A 5 1.71 2.19 4.99
C VAL A 5 0.97 1.32 6.00
N ARG A 6 -0.36 1.46 6.05
CA ARG A 6 -1.26 0.59 6.81
C ARG A 6 -2.24 -0.05 5.84
N LEU A 7 -2.28 -1.37 5.79
CA LEU A 7 -3.22 -2.15 4.97
C LEU A 7 -4.20 -2.86 5.91
N ILE A 8 -5.50 -2.67 5.69
CA ILE A 8 -6.56 -3.28 6.51
C ILE A 8 -7.51 -4.06 5.58
N PRO A 9 -7.45 -5.40 5.57
CA PRO A 9 -8.47 -6.20 4.91
C PRO A 9 -9.76 -6.18 5.73
N VAL A 10 -10.88 -5.85 5.09
CA VAL A 10 -12.19 -5.80 5.75
C VAL A 10 -13.06 -6.91 5.19
N TYR A 11 -13.25 -7.96 5.98
CA TYR A 11 -14.09 -9.10 5.60
C TYR A 11 -15.56 -8.71 5.49
N GLY A 12 -16.27 -9.32 4.54
CA GLY A 12 -17.72 -9.14 4.38
C GLY A 12 -18.15 -7.81 3.76
N LYS A 13 -17.22 -7.02 3.21
CA LYS A 13 -17.51 -5.78 2.48
C LYS A 13 -16.86 -5.77 1.10
N SER A 14 -17.43 -4.97 0.20
CA SER A 14 -17.10 -4.84 -1.21
C SER A 14 -16.52 -3.46 -1.53
N VAL A 15 -15.89 -3.34 -2.71
CA VAL A 15 -15.34 -2.07 -3.20
C VAL A 15 -16.41 -0.99 -3.25
N GLY A 16 -16.08 0.21 -2.76
CA GLY A 16 -16.99 1.35 -2.67
C GLY A 16 -17.79 1.42 -1.36
N GLU A 17 -17.88 0.34 -0.59
CA GLU A 17 -18.46 0.39 0.75
C GLU A 17 -17.50 1.07 1.75
N THR A 18 -18.05 1.64 2.80
CA THR A 18 -17.28 2.28 3.88
C THR A 18 -17.18 1.37 5.11
N VAL A 19 -16.02 1.35 5.74
CA VAL A 19 -15.77 0.73 7.04
C VAL A 19 -15.54 1.80 8.10
N THR A 20 -16.13 1.63 9.28
CA THR A 20 -15.93 2.51 10.45
C THR A 20 -15.19 1.73 11.53
N PHE A 21 -14.01 2.22 11.91
CA PHE A 21 -13.14 1.60 12.90
C PHE A 21 -13.25 2.26 14.30
N GLY A 22 -14.15 3.25 14.46
CA GLY A 22 -14.35 4.00 15.70
C GLY A 22 -13.39 5.19 15.86
N GLY A 23 -13.46 5.85 17.04
CA GLY A 23 -12.90 7.19 17.24
C GLY A 23 -11.39 7.36 17.04
N LEU A 24 -10.59 6.31 17.27
CA LEU A 24 -9.12 6.40 17.12
C LEU A 24 -8.65 6.19 15.67
N LEU A 25 -9.37 5.36 14.90
CA LEU A 25 -8.95 4.91 13.57
C LEU A 25 -9.80 5.50 12.43
N GLY A 26 -10.90 6.17 12.77
CA GLY A 26 -11.78 6.84 11.82
C GLY A 26 -12.58 5.88 10.95
N TYR A 27 -12.81 6.29 9.70
CA TYR A 27 -13.49 5.49 8.68
C TYR A 27 -12.75 5.62 7.35
N ALA A 28 -12.91 4.63 6.47
CA ALA A 28 -12.34 4.65 5.14
C ALA A 28 -13.22 3.89 4.12
N PRO A 29 -13.29 4.34 2.86
CA PRO A 29 -13.89 3.58 1.78
C PRO A 29 -12.97 2.41 1.37
N ILE A 30 -13.58 1.30 0.96
CA ILE A 30 -12.84 0.14 0.44
C ILE A 30 -12.42 0.44 -1.00
N MET A 31 -11.10 0.50 -1.18
CA MET A 31 -10.46 0.78 -2.45
C MET A 31 -10.33 -0.48 -3.31
N PRO A 32 -10.48 -0.39 -4.64
CA PRO A 32 -10.16 -1.50 -5.52
C PRO A 32 -8.67 -1.80 -5.47
N VAL A 33 -8.32 -3.09 -5.52
CA VAL A 33 -6.94 -3.56 -5.66
C VAL A 33 -6.68 -3.91 -7.13
N ASN A 34 -5.48 -3.59 -7.61
CA ASN A 34 -5.06 -3.97 -8.96
C ASN A 34 -5.08 -5.50 -9.12
N ARG A 35 -5.66 -5.99 -10.23
CA ARG A 35 -5.78 -7.43 -10.54
C ARG A 35 -4.49 -8.03 -11.14
N PHE A 36 -3.56 -7.21 -11.59
CA PHE A 36 -2.28 -7.69 -12.10
C PHE A 36 -1.37 -8.15 -10.97
N SER A 37 -0.73 -9.29 -11.17
CA SER A 37 0.19 -9.88 -10.20
C SER A 37 1.56 -9.18 -10.23
N CYS A 38 2.08 -8.87 -9.04
CA CYS A 38 3.47 -8.40 -8.84
C CYS A 38 4.37 -9.50 -8.23
N VAL A 39 3.95 -10.77 -8.29
CA VAL A 39 4.64 -11.90 -7.64
C VAL A 39 6.09 -12.03 -8.10
N ASP A 40 6.37 -11.89 -9.39
CA ASP A 40 7.73 -12.03 -9.93
C ASP A 40 8.67 -10.93 -9.42
N PHE A 41 8.15 -9.71 -9.24
CA PHE A 41 8.90 -8.59 -8.68
C PHE A 41 9.23 -8.83 -7.20
N ILE A 42 8.26 -9.31 -6.41
CA ILE A 42 8.47 -9.64 -4.98
C ILE A 42 9.50 -10.75 -4.82
N LYS A 43 9.40 -11.81 -5.64
CA LYS A 43 10.32 -12.96 -5.62
C LYS A 43 11.76 -12.62 -5.97
N ARG A 44 12.01 -11.51 -6.69
CA ARG A 44 13.37 -11.06 -7.04
C ARG A 44 14.24 -10.82 -5.80
N GLY A 45 13.65 -10.37 -4.69
CA GLY A 45 14.35 -10.11 -3.44
C GLY A 45 15.54 -9.14 -3.58
N GLY A 46 16.48 -9.21 -2.65
CA GLY A 46 17.69 -8.37 -2.64
C GLY A 46 17.51 -7.01 -1.98
N ARG A 47 18.44 -6.08 -2.29
CA ARG A 47 18.46 -4.72 -1.73
C ARG A 47 18.25 -3.70 -2.85
N ILE A 48 17.23 -2.86 -2.71
CA ILE A 48 17.05 -1.70 -3.59
C ILE A 48 18.12 -0.66 -3.20
N PRO A 49 19.05 -0.30 -4.11
CA PRO A 49 20.09 0.67 -3.80
C PRO A 49 19.45 2.05 -3.56
N PRO A 50 20.09 2.91 -2.74
CA PRO A 50 19.61 4.26 -2.55
C PRO A 50 19.59 5.02 -3.89
N PRO A 51 18.63 5.92 -4.10
CA PRO A 51 18.57 6.70 -5.34
C PRO A 51 19.82 7.58 -5.48
N VAL A 52 20.47 7.53 -6.65
CA VAL A 52 21.67 8.33 -6.93
C VAL A 52 21.26 9.79 -7.11
N HIS A 53 21.71 10.66 -6.19
CA HIS A 53 21.45 12.10 -6.23
C HIS A 53 22.65 12.92 -6.74
N SER A 54 23.61 12.29 -7.42
CA SER A 54 24.88 12.93 -7.83
C SER A 54 25.24 12.63 -9.30
N PHE A 55 24.37 13.04 -10.21
CA PHE A 55 24.69 13.31 -11.62
C PHE A 55 24.23 14.74 -12.00
N LYS A 56 24.44 15.68 -11.08
CA LYS A 56 24.39 17.11 -11.38
C LYS A 56 25.81 17.63 -11.16
N ASN A 57 26.57 17.75 -12.25
CA ASN A 57 27.70 18.69 -12.30
C ASN A 57 27.14 20.10 -12.15
#